data_AF-A0A356G4U3-F1
#
_entry.id   AF-A0A356G4U3-F1
#
_cell.length_a   1.000
_cell.length_b   1.000
_cell.length_c   1.000
_cell.angle_alpha   90.00
_cell.angle_beta   90.00
_cell.angle_gamma   90.00
#
_symmetry.space_group_name_H-M   'P 1'
#
loop_
_entity.id
_entity.type
_entity.pdbx_description
1 polymer ?
#
loop_
_entity_poly.entity_id
_entity_poly.type
_entity_poly.pdbx_seq_one_letter_code
_entity_poly.pdbx_strand_id
1 'polypeptide(L)'
;MNFQSGRARRLAGNRRLLILAALALVLVILLVVGISSCVRGCSSDQPSGETNAVDARVAAGVSEDLTRQFSTELDRGEKLAQIAANASAYSDQALLELALSEPAAIDFVAAYPESDKTAQPYEDAVSQGTVPQFWCWDSRWGGVDYAGHPLAVSGSGPTALSMAYMAITGQGDRTPADMATLVSDAGAASGDSGMAGSFLEGDLSSLGLSCTAYTSNADNLTQVLDSGTYLLMEVTAGSLTDSAHWVVVVSENEDGSVVVYDPTSPDVSSHSWDPATVASASTTLYALSAGDASEGE
;
A
#
# COMPACT_ATOMS: atom_id res chain seq x y z
N MET A 1 105.73 -25.78 -20.07
CA MET A 1 105.14 -25.46 -21.38
C MET A 1 103.71 -25.98 -21.42
N ASN A 2 102.85 -25.16 -22.00
CA ASN A 2 101.50 -25.42 -22.52
C ASN A 2 100.27 -25.41 -21.60
N PHE A 3 99.30 -24.68 -22.17
CA PHE A 3 98.03 -24.12 -21.71
C PHE A 3 96.92 -24.81 -22.53
N GLN A 4 95.70 -24.82 -21.98
CA GLN A 4 94.41 -25.14 -22.65
C GLN A 4 94.21 -26.62 -23.02
N SER A 5 93.03 -27.24 -22.92
CA SER A 5 91.65 -26.76 -23.07
C SER A 5 90.66 -27.80 -22.51
N GLY A 6 89.48 -27.39 -22.02
CA GLY A 6 88.41 -28.35 -21.73
C GLY A 6 87.13 -27.86 -21.04
N ARG A 7 86.75 -26.59 -21.20
CA ARG A 7 85.39 -26.09 -20.86
C ARG A 7 84.35 -26.76 -21.76
N ALA A 8 83.80 -27.91 -21.39
CA ALA A 8 82.73 -28.53 -22.20
C ALA A 8 81.77 -29.48 -21.45
N ARG A 9 81.52 -29.33 -20.13
CA ARG A 9 80.60 -30.24 -19.40
C ARG A 9 79.54 -29.62 -18.48
N ARG A 10 79.34 -28.30 -18.48
CA ARG A 10 78.35 -27.65 -17.58
C ARG A 10 77.14 -26.98 -18.25
N LEU A 11 76.93 -27.12 -19.56
CA LEU A 11 75.78 -26.50 -20.25
C LEU A 11 74.65 -27.48 -20.67
N ALA A 12 74.85 -28.79 -20.62
CA ALA A 12 73.83 -29.76 -21.04
C ALA A 12 72.75 -30.03 -19.98
N GLY A 13 73.09 -29.91 -18.69
CA GLY A 13 72.13 -30.13 -17.58
C GLY A 13 71.10 -29.00 -17.47
N ASN A 14 71.52 -27.75 -17.63
CA ASN A 14 70.63 -26.59 -17.48
C ASN A 14 69.62 -26.46 -18.63
N ARG A 15 69.95 -26.87 -19.87
CA ARG A 15 68.99 -26.82 -20.98
C ARG A 15 67.82 -27.79 -20.78
N ARG A 16 68.07 -29.01 -20.30
CA ARG A 16 67.00 -29.97 -20.02
C ARG A 16 66.11 -29.51 -18.87
N LEU A 17 66.71 -28.94 -17.81
CA LEU A 17 65.97 -28.38 -16.68
C LEU A 17 65.13 -27.16 -17.10
N LEU A 18 65.67 -26.27 -17.93
CA LEU A 18 64.95 -25.11 -18.47
C LEU A 18 63.81 -25.51 -19.42
N ILE A 19 64.01 -26.54 -20.26
CA ILE A 19 62.95 -27.06 -21.14
C ILE A 19 61.83 -27.70 -20.31
N LEU A 20 62.15 -28.47 -19.27
CA LEU A 20 61.16 -29.07 -18.37
C LEU A 20 60.40 -28.00 -17.56
N ALA A 21 61.08 -26.95 -17.09
CA ALA A 21 60.44 -25.83 -16.41
C ALA A 21 59.51 -25.03 -17.34
N ALA A 22 59.92 -24.82 -18.59
CA ALA A 22 59.09 -24.15 -19.59
C ALA A 22 57.84 -24.97 -19.96
N LEU A 23 57.98 -26.30 -20.13
CA LEU A 23 56.84 -27.19 -20.37
C LEU A 23 55.88 -27.26 -19.19
N ALA A 24 56.40 -27.26 -17.96
CA ALA A 24 55.57 -27.20 -16.75
C ALA A 24 54.80 -25.87 -16.66
N LEU A 25 55.44 -24.75 -17.00
CA LEU A 25 54.79 -23.44 -17.04
C LEU A 25 53.68 -23.39 -18.10
N VAL A 26 53.92 -23.93 -19.29
CA VAL A 26 52.90 -24.03 -20.35
C VAL A 26 51.74 -24.92 -19.91
N LEU A 27 52.00 -26.04 -19.24
CA LEU A 27 50.95 -26.91 -18.70
C LEU A 27 50.10 -26.20 -17.63
N VAL A 28 50.73 -25.43 -16.74
CA VAL A 28 50.03 -24.62 -15.72
C VAL A 28 49.20 -23.53 -16.39
N ILE A 29 49.72 -22.85 -17.41
CA ILE A 29 48.96 -21.85 -18.18
C ILE A 29 47.78 -22.51 -18.89
N LEU A 30 47.95 -23.68 -19.50
CA LEU A 30 46.86 -24.44 -20.14
C LEU A 30 45.82 -24.93 -19.13
N LEU A 31 46.22 -25.30 -17.91
CA LEU A 31 45.30 -25.60 -16.81
C LEU A 31 44.54 -24.35 -16.36
N VAL A 32 45.19 -23.21 -16.17
CA VAL A 32 44.54 -21.95 -15.78
C VAL A 32 43.58 -21.44 -16.85
N VAL A 33 43.96 -21.53 -18.14
CA VAL A 33 43.11 -21.14 -19.28
C VAL A 33 42.00 -22.17 -19.53
N GLY A 34 42.27 -23.46 -19.33
CA GLY A 34 41.28 -24.54 -19.40
C GLY A 34 40.21 -24.42 -18.30
N ILE A 35 40.63 -24.13 -17.07
CA ILE A 35 39.71 -23.83 -15.97
C ILE A 35 38.93 -22.55 -16.27
N SER A 36 39.57 -21.48 -16.78
CA SER A 36 38.89 -20.24 -17.19
C SER A 36 37.89 -20.43 -18.33
N SER A 37 38.09 -21.43 -19.19
CA SER A 37 37.15 -21.81 -20.26
C SER A 37 35.99 -22.67 -19.73
N CYS A 38 36.17 -23.35 -18.60
CA CYS A 38 35.08 -24.03 -17.87
C CYS A 38 34.29 -23.08 -16.96
N VAL A 39 34.84 -21.93 -16.53
CA VAL A 39 34.09 -20.91 -15.75
C VAL A 39 33.34 -19.90 -16.64
N ARG A 40 33.55 -19.93 -17.97
CA ARG A 40 32.80 -19.14 -18.96
C ARG A 40 31.77 -19.94 -19.78
N GLY A 41 31.66 -21.25 -19.51
CA GLY A 41 30.72 -22.16 -20.18
C GLY A 41 29.61 -22.71 -19.29
N CYS A 42 29.59 -22.36 -18.00
CA CYS A 42 28.41 -22.52 -17.15
C CYS A 42 27.68 -21.19 -17.13
N SER A 43 27.03 -20.85 -18.25
CA SER A 43 25.82 -20.04 -18.15
C SER A 43 24.95 -20.76 -17.13
N SER A 44 24.77 -20.16 -15.96
CA SER A 44 23.66 -20.49 -15.11
C SER A 44 22.44 -20.54 -16.02
N ASP A 45 21.77 -21.69 -16.07
CA ASP A 45 20.33 -21.72 -16.29
C ASP A 45 19.75 -20.79 -15.22
N GLN A 46 19.70 -19.50 -15.53
CA GLN A 46 18.70 -18.63 -14.95
C GLN A 46 17.38 -19.33 -15.29
N PRO A 47 16.47 -19.52 -14.34
CA PRO A 47 15.11 -19.83 -14.73
C PRO A 47 14.76 -18.74 -15.73
N SER A 48 14.44 -19.13 -16.96
CA SER A 48 13.84 -18.23 -17.94
C SER A 48 12.54 -17.79 -17.28
N GLY A 49 12.61 -16.73 -16.48
CA GLY A 49 11.46 -16.11 -15.86
C GLY A 49 10.52 -15.85 -17.01
N GLU A 50 9.33 -16.43 -16.95
CA GLU A 50 8.31 -16.16 -17.95
C GLU A 50 8.22 -14.64 -18.09
N THR A 51 8.47 -14.14 -19.30
CA THR A 51 8.33 -12.72 -19.58
C THR A 51 6.86 -12.45 -19.85
N ASN A 52 6.32 -11.36 -19.31
CA ASN A 52 4.95 -10.99 -19.60
C ASN A 52 4.75 -10.82 -21.11
N ALA A 53 3.67 -11.42 -21.64
CA ALA A 53 3.42 -11.49 -23.08
C ALA A 53 2.97 -10.16 -23.71
N VAL A 54 2.47 -9.22 -22.89
CA VAL A 54 1.96 -7.92 -23.35
C VAL A 54 3.04 -6.84 -23.22
N ASP A 55 3.71 -6.73 -22.08
CA ASP A 55 4.80 -5.78 -21.85
C ASP A 55 5.85 -6.38 -20.92
N ALA A 56 7.06 -6.58 -21.44
CA ALA A 56 8.17 -7.20 -20.71
C ALA A 56 8.66 -6.39 -19.49
N ARG A 57 8.22 -5.14 -19.33
CA ARG A 57 8.51 -4.32 -18.14
C ARG A 57 7.61 -4.67 -16.94
N VAL A 58 6.51 -5.38 -17.17
CA VAL A 58 5.57 -5.82 -16.14
C VAL A 58 5.85 -7.28 -15.78
N ALA A 59 5.72 -7.65 -14.51
CA ALA A 59 5.92 -9.02 -14.06
C ALA A 59 4.98 -10.01 -14.79
N ALA A 60 5.46 -11.24 -15.01
CA ALA A 60 4.58 -12.30 -15.48
C ALA A 60 3.55 -12.69 -14.41
N GLY A 61 2.36 -13.11 -14.86
CA GLY A 61 1.23 -13.46 -14.01
C GLY A 61 0.28 -12.28 -13.69
N VAL A 62 0.66 -11.05 -14.03
CA VAL A 62 -0.26 -9.91 -14.02
C VAL A 62 -1.28 -10.07 -15.14
N SER A 63 -2.54 -9.72 -14.89
CA SER A 63 -3.60 -9.79 -15.91
C SER A 63 -3.25 -8.93 -17.13
N GLU A 64 -3.75 -9.30 -18.32
CA GLU A 64 -3.48 -8.52 -19.52
C GLU A 64 -4.00 -7.08 -19.40
N ASP A 65 -5.16 -6.89 -18.76
CA ASP A 65 -5.77 -5.58 -18.59
C ASP A 65 -4.94 -4.70 -17.65
N LEU A 66 -4.52 -5.22 -16.50
CA LEU A 66 -3.65 -4.49 -15.57
C LEU A 66 -2.27 -4.22 -16.19
N THR A 67 -1.75 -5.16 -16.98
CA THR A 67 -0.51 -4.95 -17.75
C THR A 67 -0.65 -3.78 -18.72
N ARG A 68 -1.76 -3.70 -19.47
CA ARG A 68 -2.03 -2.59 -20.39
C ARG A 68 -2.12 -1.25 -19.66
N GLN A 69 -2.75 -1.22 -18.48
CA GLN A 69 -2.81 -0.01 -17.66
C GLN A 69 -1.42 0.41 -17.19
N PHE A 70 -0.59 -0.50 -16.68
CA PHE A 70 0.79 -0.17 -16.36
C PHE A 70 1.54 0.36 -17.59
N SER A 71 1.43 -0.30 -18.75
CA SER A 71 2.15 0.11 -19.96
C SER A 71 1.95 1.57 -20.35
N THR A 72 0.79 2.17 -20.07
CA THR A 72 0.53 3.60 -20.33
C THR A 72 1.12 4.52 -19.27
N GLU A 73 1.24 4.03 -18.03
CA GLU A 73 1.59 4.84 -16.86
C GLU A 73 3.06 4.71 -16.43
N LEU A 74 3.81 3.72 -16.93
CA LEU A 74 5.18 3.40 -16.49
C LEU A 74 6.16 4.58 -16.53
N ASP A 75 5.93 5.56 -17.40
CA ASP A 75 6.78 6.75 -17.53
C ASP A 75 6.49 7.83 -16.48
N ARG A 76 5.48 7.65 -15.61
CA ARG A 76 5.12 8.58 -14.52
C ARG A 76 6.14 8.60 -13.38
N GLY A 77 6.90 7.53 -13.18
CA GLY A 77 7.91 7.51 -12.12
C GLY A 77 8.58 6.16 -11.91
N GLU A 78 9.79 6.22 -11.38
CA GLU A 78 10.63 5.03 -11.14
C GLU A 78 9.97 4.02 -10.19
N LYS A 79 9.29 4.49 -9.13
CA LYS A 79 8.61 3.61 -8.18
C LYS A 79 7.44 2.85 -8.82
N LEU A 80 6.66 3.49 -9.69
CA LEU A 80 5.57 2.80 -10.40
C LEU A 80 6.12 1.73 -11.35
N ALA A 81 7.24 2.01 -12.01
CA ALA A 81 7.94 1.01 -12.81
C ALA A 81 8.50 -0.15 -11.98
N GLN A 82 8.99 0.12 -10.77
CA GLN A 82 9.44 -0.92 -9.83
C GLN A 82 8.26 -1.78 -9.34
N ILE A 83 7.11 -1.17 -9.04
CA ILE A 83 5.89 -1.90 -8.67
C ILE A 83 5.49 -2.84 -9.80
N ALA A 84 5.41 -2.34 -11.04
CA ALA A 84 5.04 -3.14 -12.20
C ALA A 84 6.00 -4.31 -12.45
N ALA A 85 7.32 -4.05 -12.38
CA ALA A 85 8.35 -5.07 -12.59
C ALA A 85 8.35 -6.16 -11.51
N ASN A 86 7.91 -5.82 -10.29
CA ASN A 86 7.83 -6.73 -9.15
C ASN A 86 6.38 -7.09 -8.79
N ALA A 87 5.43 -6.92 -9.71
CA ALA A 87 4.01 -7.07 -9.43
C ALA A 87 3.61 -8.47 -8.91
N SER A 88 4.39 -9.51 -9.20
CA SER A 88 4.19 -10.86 -8.66
C SER A 88 4.49 -10.99 -7.16
N ALA A 89 5.13 -10.00 -6.53
CA ALA A 89 5.35 -9.94 -5.08
C ALA A 89 4.09 -9.48 -4.31
N TYR A 90 3.07 -8.99 -5.01
CA TYR A 90 1.81 -8.54 -4.42
C TYR A 90 0.81 -9.69 -4.45
N SER A 91 0.47 -10.21 -3.27
CA SER A 91 -0.56 -11.26 -3.14
C SER A 91 -1.96 -10.76 -3.50
N ASP A 92 -2.18 -9.45 -3.39
CA ASP A 92 -3.42 -8.77 -3.72
C ASP A 92 -3.17 -7.78 -4.87
N GLN A 93 -3.83 -8.01 -6.01
CA GLN A 93 -3.68 -7.15 -7.18
C GLN A 93 -4.35 -5.79 -7.02
N ALA A 94 -5.27 -5.62 -6.06
CA ALA A 94 -5.90 -4.32 -5.79
C ALA A 94 -4.90 -3.26 -5.30
N LEU A 95 -3.76 -3.67 -4.73
CA LEU A 95 -2.65 -2.75 -4.43
C LEU A 95 -1.99 -2.17 -5.70
N LEU A 96 -1.95 -2.95 -6.78
CA LEU A 96 -1.42 -2.50 -8.06
C LEU A 96 -2.38 -1.50 -8.70
N GLU A 97 -3.68 -1.75 -8.59
CA GLU A 97 -4.74 -0.81 -9.02
C GLU A 97 -4.66 0.49 -8.21
N LEU A 98 -4.49 0.40 -6.88
CA LEU A 98 -4.28 1.56 -6.00
C LEU A 98 -3.08 2.42 -6.44
N ALA A 99 -1.95 1.81 -6.80
CA ALA A 99 -0.78 2.56 -7.27
C ALA A 99 -1.01 3.26 -8.62
N LEU A 100 -1.88 2.70 -9.47
CA LEU A 100 -2.23 3.29 -10.77
C LEU A 100 -3.19 4.47 -10.61
N SER A 101 -4.21 4.30 -9.77
CA SER A 101 -5.27 5.29 -9.55
C SER A 101 -4.84 6.42 -8.63
N GLU A 102 -4.04 6.14 -7.60
CA GLU A 102 -3.68 7.11 -6.55
C GLU A 102 -2.17 7.34 -6.47
N PRO A 103 -1.64 8.41 -7.12
CA PRO A 103 -0.22 8.74 -7.06
C PRO A 103 0.33 8.89 -5.63
N ALA A 104 -0.47 9.38 -4.68
CA ALA A 104 -0.04 9.57 -3.30
C ALA A 104 0.16 8.23 -2.55
N ALA A 105 -0.40 7.13 -3.05
CA ALA A 105 -0.27 5.80 -2.47
C ALA A 105 0.95 5.01 -2.98
N ILE A 106 1.61 5.47 -4.06
CA ILE A 106 2.73 4.75 -4.71
C ILE A 106 3.84 4.40 -3.71
N ASP A 107 4.17 5.32 -2.81
CA ASP A 107 5.23 5.11 -1.82
C ASP A 107 4.89 3.98 -0.83
N PHE A 108 3.64 3.93 -0.39
CA PHE A 108 3.13 2.85 0.44
C PHE A 108 3.13 1.52 -0.32
N VAL A 109 2.59 1.50 -1.54
CA VAL A 109 2.50 0.28 -2.36
C VAL A 109 3.89 -0.26 -2.68
N ALA A 110 4.86 0.60 -3.01
CA ALA A 110 6.24 0.17 -3.26
C ALA A 110 6.89 -0.49 -2.03
N ALA A 111 6.56 -0.03 -0.82
CA ALA A 111 7.08 -0.58 0.42
C ALA A 111 6.31 -1.83 0.93
N TYR A 112 5.08 -2.06 0.44
CA TYR A 112 4.18 -3.08 0.96
C TYR A 112 4.77 -4.52 0.99
N PRO A 113 5.45 -5.03 -0.06
CA PRO A 113 5.95 -6.41 -0.07
C PRO A 113 6.87 -6.73 1.11
N GLU A 114 7.73 -5.77 1.47
CA GLU A 114 8.73 -5.88 2.55
C GLU A 114 8.20 -5.39 3.92
N SER A 115 6.94 -4.93 3.98
CA SER A 115 6.35 -4.45 5.24
C SER A 115 5.96 -5.61 6.16
N ASP A 116 6.01 -5.34 7.46
CA ASP A 116 5.60 -6.29 8.52
C ASP A 116 4.08 -6.51 8.57
N LYS A 117 3.29 -5.66 7.90
CA LYS A 117 1.81 -5.75 7.82
C LYS A 117 1.12 -5.73 9.19
N THR A 118 1.76 -5.11 10.19
CA THR A 118 1.24 -4.99 11.56
C THR A 118 0.85 -3.56 11.88
N ALA A 119 -0.21 -3.39 12.67
CA ALA A 119 -0.63 -2.09 13.18
C ALA A 119 0.44 -1.42 14.05
N GLN A 120 0.51 -0.10 13.96
CA GLN A 120 1.33 0.77 14.81
C GLN A 120 0.43 1.79 15.53
N PRO A 121 0.81 2.25 16.73
CA PRO A 121 0.02 3.24 17.47
C PRO A 121 -0.02 4.59 16.75
N TYR A 122 -1.04 5.38 17.08
CA TYR A 122 -1.13 6.79 16.71
C TYR A 122 -0.64 7.66 17.88
N GLU A 123 0.46 8.38 17.67
CA GLU A 123 1.12 9.16 18.74
C GLU A 123 0.94 10.68 18.59
N ASP A 124 0.35 11.14 17.48
CA ASP A 124 0.13 12.57 17.26
C ASP A 124 -0.97 13.10 18.21
N ALA A 125 -0.88 14.39 18.53
CA ALA A 125 -1.85 15.03 19.42
C ALA A 125 -3.26 15.04 18.79
N VAL A 126 -4.25 14.56 19.53
CA VAL A 126 -5.67 14.65 19.17
C VAL A 126 -6.32 15.75 19.97
N SER A 127 -7.23 16.50 19.34
CA SER A 127 -8.03 17.54 19.99
C SER A 127 -9.50 17.30 19.69
N GLN A 128 -10.32 17.26 20.73
CA GLN A 128 -11.77 17.16 20.57
C GLN A 128 -12.30 18.29 19.67
N GLY A 129 -13.23 17.95 18.79
CA GLY A 129 -13.80 18.85 17.79
C GLY A 129 -12.96 18.98 16.51
N THR A 130 -11.73 18.46 16.49
CA THR A 130 -10.86 18.48 15.30
C THR A 130 -10.75 17.09 14.71
N VAL A 131 -11.21 16.92 13.46
CA VAL A 131 -11.09 15.66 12.74
C VAL A 131 -9.67 15.54 12.18
N PRO A 132 -8.89 14.51 12.55
CA PRO A 132 -7.62 14.24 11.87
C PRO A 132 -7.90 13.72 10.46
N GLN A 133 -7.08 14.10 9.49
CA GLN A 133 -7.19 13.58 8.13
C GLN A 133 -6.30 12.35 7.97
N PHE A 134 -6.91 11.18 7.76
CA PHE A 134 -6.20 9.92 7.56
C PHE A 134 -6.42 9.36 6.16
N TRP A 135 -5.48 8.54 5.71
CA TRP A 135 -5.53 7.81 4.46
C TRP A 135 -5.50 6.31 4.75
N CYS A 136 -6.20 5.51 3.94
CA CYS A 136 -6.16 4.05 4.08
C CYS A 136 -4.73 3.50 3.95
N TRP A 137 -3.90 4.10 3.09
CA TRP A 137 -2.50 3.69 2.82
C TRP A 137 -1.46 4.31 3.76
N ASP A 138 -1.82 4.67 4.99
CA ASP A 138 -0.83 5.05 5.99
C ASP A 138 0.00 3.83 6.42
N SER A 139 1.32 3.97 6.52
CA SER A 139 2.22 2.89 6.96
C SER A 139 1.89 2.30 8.33
N ARG A 140 1.18 3.04 9.20
CA ARG A 140 0.77 2.60 10.53
C ARG A 140 -0.31 1.53 10.51
N TRP A 141 -1.15 1.46 9.46
CA TRP A 141 -2.30 0.55 9.43
C TRP A 141 -2.63 -0.04 8.05
N GLY A 142 -2.25 0.61 6.95
CA GLY A 142 -2.66 0.23 5.60
C GLY A 142 -2.22 -1.18 5.19
N GLY A 143 -1.17 -1.71 5.82
CA GLY A 143 -0.69 -3.07 5.57
C GLY A 143 -1.48 -4.18 6.28
N VAL A 144 -2.33 -3.84 7.25
CA VAL A 144 -3.09 -4.81 8.05
C VAL A 144 -4.15 -5.49 7.18
N ASP A 145 -4.33 -6.81 7.36
CA ASP A 145 -5.41 -7.55 6.69
C ASP A 145 -6.78 -7.12 7.21
N TYR A 146 -7.70 -6.82 6.29
CA TYR A 146 -9.06 -6.40 6.58
C TYR A 146 -9.99 -6.74 5.41
N ALA A 147 -11.11 -7.42 5.69
CA ALA A 147 -12.10 -7.82 4.69
C ALA A 147 -11.51 -8.58 3.48
N GLY A 148 -10.44 -9.36 3.70
CA GLY A 148 -9.77 -10.16 2.65
C GLY A 148 -8.77 -9.38 1.79
N HIS A 149 -8.51 -8.12 2.12
CA HIS A 149 -7.58 -7.22 1.44
C HIS A 149 -6.68 -6.50 2.46
N PRO A 150 -5.59 -5.86 2.05
CA PRO A 150 -4.94 -4.86 2.89
C PRO A 150 -5.91 -3.72 3.22
N LEU A 151 -5.84 -3.17 4.43
CA LEU A 151 -6.66 -2.04 4.87
C LEU A 151 -6.49 -0.82 3.95
N ALA A 152 -5.33 -0.68 3.30
CA ALA A 152 -5.11 0.31 2.24
C ALA A 152 -6.12 0.25 1.08
N VAL A 153 -6.71 -0.91 0.83
CA VAL A 153 -7.68 -1.16 -0.25
C VAL A 153 -9.11 -1.15 0.26
N SER A 154 -9.39 -1.84 1.37
CA SER A 154 -10.76 -2.10 1.85
C SER A 154 -11.13 -1.30 3.11
N GLY A 155 -10.21 -0.52 3.67
CA GLY A 155 -10.32 0.06 5.01
C GLY A 155 -10.96 1.44 5.11
N SER A 156 -11.69 1.90 4.09
CA SER A 156 -12.30 3.24 4.08
C SER A 156 -13.24 3.45 5.28
N GLY A 157 -14.09 2.46 5.59
CA GLY A 157 -15.01 2.49 6.73
C GLY A 157 -14.33 2.64 8.08
N PRO A 158 -13.43 1.70 8.46
CA PRO A 158 -12.64 1.80 9.68
C PRO A 158 -11.84 3.11 9.79
N THR A 159 -11.31 3.60 8.67
CA THR A 159 -10.52 4.84 8.64
C THR A 159 -11.40 6.07 8.90
N ALA A 160 -12.54 6.19 8.21
CA ALA A 160 -13.51 7.27 8.44
C ALA A 160 -14.07 7.24 9.87
N LEU A 161 -14.36 6.06 10.42
CA LEU A 161 -14.82 5.89 11.79
C LEU A 161 -13.76 6.32 12.82
N SER A 162 -12.50 5.96 12.61
CA SER A 162 -11.39 6.39 13.47
C SER A 162 -11.27 7.91 13.49
N MET A 163 -11.35 8.56 12.33
CA MET A 163 -11.34 10.03 12.24
C MET A 163 -12.47 10.67 13.06
N ALA A 164 -13.72 10.21 12.89
CA ALA A 164 -14.87 10.71 13.65
C ALA A 164 -14.74 10.44 15.15
N TYR A 165 -14.30 9.23 15.54
CA TYR A 165 -14.08 8.87 16.94
C TYR A 165 -13.08 9.81 17.63
N MET A 166 -11.94 10.08 16.99
CA MET A 166 -10.92 10.96 17.55
C MET A 166 -11.45 12.39 17.74
N ALA A 167 -12.25 12.87 16.79
CA ALA A 167 -12.86 14.19 16.86
C ALA A 167 -13.91 14.28 17.98
N ILE A 168 -14.76 13.26 18.14
CA ILE A 168 -15.83 13.25 19.15
C ILE A 168 -15.26 13.14 20.56
N THR A 169 -14.30 12.24 20.76
CA THR A 169 -13.81 11.86 22.09
C THR A 169 -12.56 12.63 22.52
N GLY A 170 -11.80 13.17 21.57
CA GLY A 170 -10.47 13.73 21.82
C GLY A 170 -9.39 12.67 22.11
N GLN A 171 -9.67 11.38 21.88
CA GLN A 171 -8.77 10.27 22.20
C GLN A 171 -8.13 9.69 20.94
N GLY A 172 -6.82 9.46 20.96
CA GLY A 172 -6.05 8.87 19.85
C GLY A 172 -5.77 7.38 19.98
N ASP A 173 -6.51 6.67 20.84
CA ASP A 173 -6.27 5.27 21.23
C ASP A 173 -6.98 4.24 20.32
N ARG A 174 -7.71 4.71 19.31
CA ARG A 174 -8.37 3.86 18.30
C ARG A 174 -7.95 4.26 16.89
N THR A 175 -6.97 3.55 16.36
CA THR A 175 -6.50 3.68 14.99
C THR A 175 -7.49 3.06 14.00
N PRO A 176 -7.33 3.30 12.68
CA PRO A 176 -8.08 2.57 11.66
C PRO A 176 -7.94 1.05 11.77
N ALA A 177 -6.78 0.52 12.20
CA ALA A 177 -6.59 -0.91 12.40
C ALA A 177 -7.38 -1.45 13.62
N ASP A 178 -7.51 -0.65 14.69
CA ASP A 178 -8.35 -1.01 15.83
C ASP A 178 -9.82 -1.04 15.42
N MET A 179 -10.29 -0.05 14.66
CA MET A 179 -11.65 -0.02 14.13
C MET A 179 -11.92 -1.20 13.19
N ALA A 180 -10.96 -1.55 12.33
CA ALA A 180 -11.05 -2.70 11.44
C ALA A 180 -11.22 -4.02 12.21
N THR A 181 -10.53 -4.14 13.34
CA THR A 181 -10.69 -5.29 14.25
C THR A 181 -12.10 -5.34 14.83
N LEU A 182 -12.61 -4.21 15.34
CA LEU A 182 -13.97 -4.14 15.92
C LEU A 182 -15.05 -4.49 14.88
N VAL A 183 -14.93 -3.98 13.66
CA VAL A 183 -15.86 -4.29 12.57
C VAL A 183 -15.81 -5.76 12.19
N SER A 184 -14.61 -6.35 12.16
CA SER A 184 -14.42 -7.77 11.87
C SER A 184 -15.00 -8.67 12.96
N ASP A 185 -14.75 -8.34 14.23
CA ASP A 185 -15.26 -9.09 15.39
C ASP A 185 -16.79 -9.06 15.48
N ALA A 186 -17.41 -7.95 15.03
CA ALA A 186 -18.87 -7.83 14.89
C ALA A 186 -19.44 -8.58 13.66
N GLY A 187 -18.58 -9.16 12.81
CA GLY A 187 -18.99 -9.82 11.57
C GLY A 187 -19.50 -8.86 10.50
N ALA A 188 -19.12 -7.58 10.58
CA ALA A 188 -19.59 -6.51 9.70
C ALA A 188 -18.58 -6.12 8.61
N ALA A 189 -17.40 -6.77 8.55
CA ALA A 189 -16.43 -6.62 7.47
C ALA A 189 -16.94 -7.31 6.19
N SER A 190 -17.83 -6.62 5.47
CA SER A 190 -18.57 -7.16 4.33
C SER A 190 -19.03 -6.07 3.38
N GLY A 191 -19.52 -6.47 2.20
CA GLY A 191 -19.98 -5.57 1.16
C GLY A 191 -18.82 -4.97 0.34
N ASP A 192 -19.17 -4.25 -0.71
CA ASP A 192 -18.20 -3.71 -1.67
C ASP A 192 -17.31 -2.61 -1.08
N SER A 193 -17.78 -1.94 -0.02
CA SER A 193 -17.05 -0.90 0.71
C SER A 193 -16.22 -1.41 1.90
N GLY A 194 -16.29 -2.73 2.18
CA GLY A 194 -15.55 -3.37 3.26
C GLY A 194 -16.12 -3.20 4.67
N MET A 195 -17.22 -2.47 4.86
CA MET A 195 -17.90 -2.31 6.16
C MET A 195 -19.41 -2.16 5.98
N ALA A 196 -20.19 -3.00 6.67
CA ALA A 196 -21.64 -2.88 6.69
C ALA A 196 -22.10 -1.74 7.62
N GLY A 197 -22.99 -0.88 7.13
CA GLY A 197 -23.54 0.24 7.92
C GLY A 197 -24.27 -0.17 9.19
N SER A 198 -24.76 -1.42 9.28
CA SER A 198 -25.39 -1.96 10.51
C SER A 198 -24.45 -1.96 11.72
N PHE A 199 -23.13 -1.97 11.51
CA PHE A 199 -22.15 -1.83 12.59
C PHE A 199 -22.28 -0.48 13.31
N LEU A 200 -22.50 0.61 12.55
CA LEU A 200 -22.64 1.94 13.12
C LEU A 200 -23.90 2.05 13.99
N GLU A 201 -24.97 1.34 13.62
CA GLU A 201 -26.23 1.34 14.37
C GLU A 201 -26.19 0.46 15.63
N GLY A 202 -25.37 -0.61 15.63
CA GLY A 202 -25.38 -1.64 16.67
C GLY A 202 -24.25 -1.57 17.70
N ASP A 203 -23.04 -1.18 17.29
CA ASP A 203 -21.82 -1.57 18.02
C ASP A 203 -21.00 -0.39 18.58
N LEU A 204 -21.45 0.85 18.35
CA LEU A 204 -20.71 2.06 18.73
C LEU A 204 -20.74 2.40 20.22
N SER A 205 -21.67 1.82 21.00
CA SER A 205 -21.79 2.12 22.43
C SER A 205 -20.52 1.77 23.23
N SER A 206 -19.81 0.72 22.82
CA SER A 206 -18.52 0.31 23.41
C SER A 206 -17.40 1.34 23.24
N LEU A 207 -17.53 2.21 22.23
CA LEU A 207 -16.64 3.33 21.95
C LEU A 207 -17.09 4.63 22.63
N GLY A 208 -18.17 4.60 23.41
CA GLY A 208 -18.76 5.80 23.99
C GLY A 208 -19.37 6.72 22.93
N LEU A 209 -19.81 6.16 21.80
CA LEU A 209 -20.44 6.87 20.69
C LEU A 209 -21.90 6.47 20.55
N SER A 210 -22.69 7.37 19.96
CA SER A 210 -24.05 7.09 19.50
C SER A 210 -24.14 7.30 17.99
N CYS A 211 -25.08 6.62 17.34
CA CYS A 211 -25.39 6.82 15.92
C CYS A 211 -26.89 6.94 15.71
N THR A 212 -27.29 7.90 14.88
CA THR A 212 -28.65 7.98 14.32
C THR A 212 -28.57 8.00 12.80
N ALA A 213 -29.31 7.10 12.15
CA ALA A 213 -29.39 7.04 10.70
C ALA A 213 -30.50 7.96 10.16
N TYR A 214 -30.19 8.71 9.11
CA TYR A 214 -31.12 9.58 8.40
C TYR A 214 -31.14 9.23 6.92
N THR A 215 -32.27 9.46 6.26
CA THR A 215 -32.31 9.46 4.79
C THR A 215 -31.36 10.53 4.26
N SER A 216 -30.54 10.17 3.28
CA SER A 216 -29.63 11.13 2.66
C SER A 216 -30.38 12.13 1.78
N ASN A 217 -30.25 13.41 2.11
CA ASN A 217 -30.65 14.58 1.33
C ASN A 217 -29.95 15.83 1.89
N ALA A 218 -29.90 16.91 1.11
CA ALA A 218 -29.19 18.13 1.49
C ALA A 218 -29.72 18.76 2.79
N ASP A 219 -31.04 18.72 3.02
CA ASP A 219 -31.66 19.28 4.22
C ASP A 219 -31.24 18.52 5.48
N ASN A 220 -31.27 17.19 5.45
CA ASN A 220 -30.81 16.36 6.57
C ASN A 220 -29.30 16.51 6.78
N LEU A 221 -28.50 16.55 5.71
CA LEU A 221 -27.05 16.70 5.81
C LEU A 221 -26.68 17.99 6.54
N THR A 222 -27.24 19.11 6.11
CA THR A 222 -26.97 20.43 6.71
C THR A 222 -27.59 20.60 8.11
N GLN A 223 -28.77 20.03 8.37
CA GLN A 223 -29.39 20.15 9.70
C GLN A 223 -28.73 19.28 10.77
N VAL A 224 -28.18 18.13 10.39
CA VAL A 224 -27.61 17.16 11.33
C VAL A 224 -26.11 17.40 11.54
N LEU A 225 -25.42 17.94 10.54
CA LEU A 225 -24.03 18.35 10.67
C LEU A 225 -23.93 19.60 11.55
N ASP A 226 -23.64 19.39 12.84
CA ASP A 226 -23.47 20.45 13.84
C ASP A 226 -22.22 20.16 14.69
N SER A 227 -21.80 21.11 15.52
CA SER A 227 -20.66 20.98 16.42
C SER A 227 -20.76 19.72 17.30
N GLY A 228 -19.86 18.77 17.08
CA GLY A 228 -19.80 17.50 17.83
C GLY A 228 -20.56 16.35 17.19
N THR A 229 -21.17 16.56 16.02
CA THR A 229 -21.81 15.54 15.20
C THR A 229 -21.09 15.45 13.85
N TYR A 230 -20.71 14.23 13.47
CA TYR A 230 -20.04 13.95 12.19
C TYR A 230 -20.84 12.93 11.40
N LEU A 231 -20.86 13.05 10.07
CA LEU A 231 -21.67 12.17 9.22
C LEU A 231 -20.79 11.16 8.50
N LEU A 232 -20.98 9.87 8.75
CA LEU A 232 -20.42 8.80 7.94
C LEU A 232 -21.39 8.44 6.81
N MET A 233 -20.83 8.18 5.62
CA MET A 233 -21.61 7.85 4.44
C MET A 233 -20.89 6.75 3.65
N GLU A 234 -21.61 5.66 3.34
CA GLU A 234 -21.20 4.73 2.30
C GLU A 234 -21.60 5.33 0.95
N VAL A 235 -20.64 5.87 0.22
CA VAL A 235 -20.89 6.46 -1.09
C VAL A 235 -20.90 5.39 -2.17
N THR A 236 -21.73 5.59 -3.18
CA THR A 236 -21.91 4.67 -4.31
C THR A 236 -20.85 4.89 -5.38
N ALA A 237 -20.44 3.83 -6.06
CA ALA A 237 -19.51 3.91 -7.18
C ALA A 237 -20.00 4.88 -8.27
N GLY A 238 -19.11 5.74 -8.76
CA GLY A 238 -19.39 6.75 -9.77
C GLY A 238 -20.02 8.05 -9.25
N SER A 239 -20.05 8.25 -7.92
CA SER A 239 -20.54 9.49 -7.30
C SER A 239 -19.40 10.47 -6.96
N LEU A 240 -18.55 10.11 -5.99
CA LEU A 240 -17.34 10.87 -5.63
C LEU A 240 -16.09 10.25 -6.26
N THR A 241 -15.99 8.92 -6.24
CA THR A 241 -14.93 8.13 -6.89
C THR A 241 -15.54 6.97 -7.65
N ASP A 242 -14.70 6.20 -8.36
CA ASP A 242 -15.14 5.09 -9.20
C ASP A 242 -15.57 3.83 -8.42
N SER A 243 -15.36 3.79 -7.10
CA SER A 243 -15.69 2.66 -6.24
C SER A 243 -16.60 3.05 -5.08
N ALA A 244 -17.42 2.10 -4.62
CA ALA A 244 -18.15 2.28 -3.38
C ALA A 244 -17.17 2.26 -2.20
N HIS A 245 -17.28 3.23 -1.28
CA HIS A 245 -16.38 3.36 -0.13
C HIS A 245 -17.03 4.26 0.93
N TRP A 246 -16.38 4.39 2.09
CA TRP A 246 -16.86 5.26 3.16
C TRP A 246 -16.10 6.57 3.23
N VAL A 247 -16.85 7.65 3.49
CA VAL A 247 -16.32 8.99 3.76
C VAL A 247 -16.88 9.55 5.06
N VAL A 248 -16.27 10.62 5.57
CA VAL A 248 -16.80 11.42 6.68
C VAL A 248 -17.00 12.88 6.27
N VAL A 249 -18.19 13.41 6.52
CA VAL A 249 -18.49 14.85 6.40
C VAL A 249 -18.19 15.51 7.74
N VAL A 250 -17.30 16.52 7.72
CA VAL A 250 -16.65 17.03 8.94
C VAL A 250 -17.13 18.39 9.41
N SER A 251 -17.51 19.27 8.48
CA SER A 251 -17.97 20.63 8.81
C SER A 251 -18.68 21.28 7.64
N GLU A 252 -19.50 22.27 7.93
CA GLU A 252 -20.03 23.24 6.97
C GLU A 252 -19.17 24.50 6.97
N ASN A 253 -18.82 25.00 5.78
CA ASN A 253 -18.14 26.27 5.58
C ASN A 253 -19.12 27.44 5.68
N GLU A 254 -18.61 28.66 5.87
CA GLU A 254 -19.46 29.87 5.94
C GLU A 254 -20.30 30.13 4.68
N ASP A 255 -19.90 29.59 3.54
CA ASP A 255 -20.63 29.71 2.26
C ASP A 255 -21.68 28.60 2.04
N GLY A 256 -21.85 27.70 3.01
CA GLY A 256 -22.80 26.58 2.96
C GLY A 256 -22.27 25.33 2.23
N SER A 257 -21.04 25.37 1.71
CA SER A 257 -20.38 24.15 1.21
C SER A 257 -19.92 23.28 2.38
N VAL A 258 -19.76 21.98 2.14
CA VAL A 258 -19.31 21.02 3.17
C VAL A 258 -17.92 20.50 2.89
N VAL A 259 -17.20 20.20 3.97
CA VAL A 259 -15.89 19.55 3.94
C VAL A 259 -16.09 18.05 4.12
N VAL A 260 -15.52 17.27 3.22
CA VAL A 260 -15.55 15.80 3.24
C VAL A 260 -14.12 15.31 3.36
N TYR A 261 -13.84 14.42 4.30
CA TYR A 261 -12.61 13.63 4.30
C TYR A 261 -12.92 12.24 3.75
N ASP A 262 -12.31 11.97 2.60
CA ASP A 262 -12.36 10.69 1.92
C ASP A 262 -11.02 9.97 2.16
N PRO A 263 -11.00 8.88 2.95
CA PRO A 263 -9.79 8.11 3.23
C PRO A 263 -9.06 7.54 2.00
N THR A 264 -9.74 7.55 0.85
CA THR A 264 -9.28 6.93 -0.40
C THR A 264 -8.84 7.94 -1.45
N SER A 265 -9.12 9.24 -1.25
CA SER A 265 -8.86 10.27 -2.27
C SER A 265 -8.44 11.63 -1.68
N PRO A 266 -7.17 12.04 -1.88
CA PRO A 266 -6.70 13.39 -1.57
C PRO A 266 -7.44 14.45 -2.38
N ASP A 267 -7.78 14.15 -3.63
CA ASP A 267 -8.51 15.05 -4.50
C ASP A 267 -9.89 15.36 -3.93
N VAL A 268 -10.70 14.35 -3.59
CA VAL A 268 -12.03 14.54 -2.96
C VAL A 268 -11.90 15.35 -1.67
N SER A 269 -10.91 15.03 -0.85
CA SER A 269 -10.70 15.70 0.44
C SER A 269 -10.16 17.14 0.33
N SER A 270 -9.61 17.53 -0.83
CA SER A 270 -9.09 18.88 -1.08
C SER A 270 -10.17 19.87 -1.54
N HIS A 271 -11.37 19.37 -1.82
CA HIS A 271 -12.49 20.14 -2.35
C HIS A 271 -13.55 20.40 -1.27
N SER A 272 -14.16 21.58 -1.35
CA SER A 272 -15.43 21.85 -0.68
C SER A 272 -16.57 21.51 -1.62
N TRP A 273 -17.63 20.90 -1.09
CA TRP A 273 -18.68 20.30 -1.89
C TRP A 273 -20.02 20.98 -1.66
N ASP A 274 -20.85 21.02 -2.71
CA ASP A 274 -22.26 21.34 -2.53
C ASP A 274 -22.94 20.22 -1.72
N PRO A 275 -23.73 20.53 -0.67
CA PRO A 275 -24.39 19.53 0.16
C PRO A 275 -25.26 18.54 -0.63
N ALA A 276 -25.91 18.98 -1.72
CA ALA A 276 -26.74 18.13 -2.53
C ALA A 276 -25.90 17.13 -3.35
N THR A 277 -24.70 17.52 -3.78
CA THR A 277 -23.76 16.60 -4.43
C THR A 277 -23.36 15.48 -3.47
N VAL A 278 -22.93 15.81 -2.25
CA VAL A 278 -22.54 14.80 -1.25
C VAL A 278 -23.74 13.93 -0.87
N ALA A 279 -24.90 14.53 -0.59
CA ALA A 279 -26.10 13.79 -0.25
C ALA A 279 -26.56 12.84 -1.36
N SER A 280 -26.34 13.17 -2.63
CA SER A 280 -26.68 12.29 -3.76
C SER A 280 -25.78 11.05 -3.88
N ALA A 281 -24.62 11.06 -3.20
CA ALA A 281 -23.65 9.99 -3.28
C ALA A 281 -24.04 8.73 -2.46
N SER A 282 -24.95 8.87 -1.49
CA SER A 282 -25.40 7.79 -0.60
C SER A 282 -26.92 7.84 -0.42
N THR A 283 -27.53 6.74 0.04
CA THR A 283 -28.92 6.71 0.47
C THR A 283 -29.10 7.05 1.96
N THR A 284 -28.05 6.93 2.76
CA THR A 284 -28.10 7.03 4.23
C THR A 284 -26.97 7.92 4.77
N LEU A 285 -27.31 8.75 5.76
CA LEU A 285 -26.37 9.50 6.58
C LEU A 285 -26.33 8.86 7.97
N TYR A 286 -25.16 8.46 8.43
CA TYR A 286 -24.95 7.97 9.79
C TYR A 286 -24.37 9.09 10.64
N ALA A 287 -25.21 9.71 11.47
CA ALA A 287 -24.80 10.80 12.33
C ALA A 287 -24.22 10.26 13.62
N LEU A 288 -22.91 10.44 13.79
CA LEU A 288 -22.16 10.00 14.96
C LEU A 288 -21.94 11.17 15.91
N SER A 289 -22.18 10.94 17.19
CA SER A 289 -21.91 11.91 18.26
C SER A 289 -21.47 11.19 19.54
N ALA A 290 -21.13 11.93 20.59
CA ALA A 290 -20.86 11.31 21.88
C ALA A 290 -22.09 10.51 22.34
N GLY A 291 -21.85 9.31 22.87
CA GLY A 291 -22.89 8.54 23.54
C GLY A 291 -23.33 9.26 24.80
N ASP A 292 -24.61 9.11 25.16
CA ASP A 292 -25.04 9.50 26.51
C ASP A 292 -24.19 8.72 27.51
N ALA A 293 -23.49 9.43 28.40
CA ALA A 293 -22.88 8.78 29.53
C ALA A 293 -24.02 8.04 30.24
N SER A 294 -23.98 6.71 30.25
CA SER A 294 -24.80 5.98 31.20
C SER A 294 -24.42 6.53 32.57
N GLU A 295 -25.34 7.27 33.19
CA GLU A 295 -25.29 7.51 34.63
C GLU A 295 -25.42 6.14 35.29
N GLY A 296 -24.31 5.41 35.35
CA GLY A 296 -24.20 4.05 35.86
C GLY A 296 -23.63 4.07 37.26
N GLU A 297 -24.56 4.10 38.21
CA GLU A 297 -24.62 3.43 39.54
C GLU A 297 -23.32 3.12 40.30
#